data_AF-A0A7S1XBK4-F1
#
_entry.id   AF-A0A7S1XBK4-F1
#
_cell.length_a   1.000
_cell.length_b   1.000
_cell.length_c   1.000
_cell.angle_alpha   90.00
_cell.angle_beta   90.00
_cell.angle_gamma   90.00
#
_symmetry.space_group_name_H-M   'P 1'
#
loop_
_entity.id
_entity.type
_entity.pdbx_description
1 polymer ?
#
loop_
_entity_poly.entity_id
_entity_poly.type
_entity_poly.pdbx_seq_one_letter_code
_entity_poly.pdbx_strand_id
1 'polypeptide(L)'
;VAPNYLPYVGWRSLCMASGAANGVLASSFLLYAVGLGQGAIPVAGAVNWVLKDGLGQAGTLLMARFMAQTFDDNARGWYIRGTLLMNIAIGIEIATCFAPEYFLFMGAAANSLKGLAWLTLGATCSAFNMAFQKKSNIADIYARSTTQSITVSLLGTGAVAL
;
A
#
# COMPACT_ATOMS: atom_id res chain seq x y z
N VAL A 1 8.86 4.88 24.35
CA VAL A 1 8.90 3.63 23.55
C VAL A 1 9.62 2.56 24.36
N ALA A 2 9.25 1.28 24.23
CA ALA A 2 9.90 0.20 25.00
C ALA A 2 11.40 0.04 24.63
N PRO A 3 12.28 -0.40 25.57
CA PRO A 3 13.73 -0.49 25.34
C PRO A 3 14.13 -1.36 24.13
N ASN A 4 13.35 -2.41 23.85
CA ASN A 4 13.62 -3.37 22.76
C ASN A 4 13.09 -2.91 21.39
N TYR A 5 12.59 -1.68 21.27
CA TYR A 5 12.01 -1.19 20.02
C TYR A 5 13.05 -0.96 18.93
N LEU A 6 14.22 -0.40 19.24
CA LEU A 6 15.25 -0.13 18.23
C LEU A 6 15.83 -1.42 17.61
N PRO A 7 16.20 -2.46 18.39
CA PRO A 7 16.59 -3.75 17.81
C PRO A 7 15.50 -4.39 16.95
N TYR A 8 14.24 -4.30 17.41
CA TYR A 8 13.09 -4.79 16.64
C TYR A 8 12.92 -4.06 15.31
N VAL A 9 13.03 -2.72 15.31
CA VAL A 9 12.94 -1.92 14.08
C VAL A 9 14.08 -2.26 13.13
N GLY A 10 15.32 -2.41 13.62
CA GLY A 10 16.46 -2.81 12.79
C GLY A 10 16.24 -4.15 12.09
N TRP A 11 15.83 -5.17 12.85
CA TRP A 11 15.47 -6.49 12.32
C TRP A 11 14.34 -6.39 11.29
N ARG A 12 13.25 -5.70 11.64
CA ARG A 12 12.09 -5.56 10.76
C ARG A 12 12.42 -4.82 9.47
N SER A 13 13.23 -3.76 9.53
CA SER A 13 13.66 -3.00 8.36
C SER A 13 14.48 -3.87 7.40
N LEU A 14 15.37 -4.72 7.93
CA LEU A 14 16.12 -5.67 7.11
C LEU A 14 15.19 -6.66 6.39
N CYS A 15 14.24 -7.26 7.12
CA CYS A 15 13.26 -8.16 6.53
C CYS A 15 12.42 -7.46 5.44
N MET A 16 11.98 -6.23 5.69
CA MET A 16 11.21 -5.45 4.72
C MET A 16 12.03 -5.12 3.46
N ALA A 17 13.29 -4.73 3.61
CA ALA A 17 14.17 -4.41 2.48
C ALA A 17 14.42 -5.65 1.60
N SER A 18 14.75 -6.79 2.22
CA SER A 18 14.93 -8.06 1.50
C SER A 18 13.63 -8.51 0.81
N GLY A 19 12.49 -8.36 1.48
CA GLY A 19 11.17 -8.67 0.92
C GLY A 19 10.84 -7.80 -0.29
N ALA A 20 11.12 -6.49 -0.24
CA ALA A 20 10.90 -5.58 -1.36
C ALA A 20 11.77 -5.93 -2.57
N ALA A 21 13.05 -6.23 -2.35
CA ALA A 21 13.97 -6.66 -3.43
C ALA A 21 13.48 -7.97 -4.09
N ASN A 22 13.10 -8.95 -3.28
CA ASN A 22 12.54 -10.21 -3.78
C ASN A 22 11.23 -9.99 -4.55
N GLY A 23 10.39 -9.03 -4.11
CA GLY A 23 9.15 -8.67 -4.80
C GLY A 23 9.40 -8.14 -6.22
N VAL A 24 10.35 -7.21 -6.39
CA VAL A 24 10.72 -6.66 -7.72
C VAL A 24 11.26 -7.76 -8.63
N LEU A 25 12.12 -8.64 -8.11
CA LEU A 25 12.63 -9.78 -8.86
C LEU A 25 11.49 -10.71 -9.28
N ALA A 26 10.59 -11.07 -8.37
CA ALA A 26 9.44 -11.92 -8.66
C ALA A 26 8.53 -11.33 -9.74
N SER A 27 8.20 -10.03 -9.65
CA SER A 27 7.41 -9.34 -10.68
C SER A 27 8.10 -9.38 -12.06
N SER A 28 9.42 -9.20 -12.11
CA SER A 28 10.19 -9.27 -13.35
C SER A 28 10.10 -10.67 -13.99
N PHE A 29 10.24 -11.73 -13.19
CA PHE A 29 10.09 -13.12 -13.66
C PHE A 29 8.66 -13.48 -14.07
N LEU A 30 7.65 -12.96 -13.37
CA LEU A 30 6.24 -13.17 -13.74
C LEU A 30 5.91 -12.52 -15.09
N LEU A 31 6.38 -11.29 -15.33
CA LEU A 31 6.21 -10.61 -16.62
C LEU A 31 6.94 -11.38 -17.74
N TYR A 32 8.13 -11.88 -17.46
CA TYR A 32 8.85 -12.75 -18.39
C TYR A 32 8.05 -14.03 -18.71
N ALA A 33 7.48 -14.69 -17.70
CA ALA A 33 6.71 -15.91 -17.85
C ALA A 33 5.44 -15.73 -18.70
N VAL A 34 4.79 -14.56 -18.63
CA VAL A 34 3.59 -14.22 -19.42
C VAL A 34 3.96 -13.64 -20.81
N GLY A 35 5.25 -13.60 -21.17
CA GLY A 35 5.72 -13.23 -22.52
C GLY A 35 6.01 -11.74 -22.73
N LEU A 36 5.87 -10.91 -21.69
CA LEU A 36 6.15 -9.47 -21.75
C LEU A 36 7.66 -9.13 -21.71
N GLY A 37 8.55 -10.14 -21.67
CA GLY A 37 10.00 -9.99 -21.53
C GLY A 37 10.86 -10.33 -22.75
N GLN A 38 10.28 -10.64 -23.92
CA GLN A 38 11.03 -11.11 -25.10
C GLN A 38 11.62 -9.99 -26.00
N GLY A 39 11.41 -8.71 -25.68
CA GLY A 39 12.02 -7.57 -26.38
C GLY A 39 12.85 -6.69 -25.42
N ALA A 40 13.72 -5.82 -25.93
CA ALA A 40 14.60 -4.93 -25.12
C ALA A 40 13.88 -3.70 -24.49
N ILE A 41 12.56 -3.59 -24.68
CA ILE A 41 11.71 -2.47 -24.24
C ILE A 41 11.23 -2.52 -22.75
N PRO A 42 11.20 -3.67 -22.02
CA PRO A 42 10.75 -3.74 -20.61
C PRO A 42 11.58 -2.89 -19.65
N VAL A 43 12.87 -2.65 -19.95
CA VAL A 43 13.79 -2.00 -19.02
C VAL A 43 13.48 -0.50 -18.85
N ALA A 44 13.15 0.21 -19.93
CA ALA A 44 12.82 1.65 -19.85
C ALA A 44 11.48 1.90 -19.13
N GLY A 45 10.47 1.07 -19.41
CA GLY A 45 9.20 1.09 -18.67
C GLY A 45 9.38 0.71 -17.20
N ALA A 46 10.22 -0.28 -16.91
CA ALA A 46 10.53 -0.70 -15.54
C ALA A 46 11.24 0.42 -14.75
N VAL A 47 12.16 1.17 -15.36
CA VAL A 47 12.82 2.31 -14.68
C VAL A 47 11.79 3.38 -14.30
N ASN A 48 10.91 3.77 -15.21
CA ASN A 48 9.84 4.74 -14.89
C ASN A 48 8.88 4.20 -13.83
N TRP A 49 8.63 2.90 -13.82
CA TRP A 49 7.75 2.26 -12.84
C TRP A 49 8.39 2.22 -11.44
N VAL A 50 9.65 1.82 -11.36
CA VAL A 50 10.42 1.83 -10.11
C VAL A 50 10.58 3.25 -9.58
N LEU A 51 10.83 4.23 -10.46
CA LEU A 51 10.96 5.64 -10.06
C LEU A 51 9.62 6.20 -9.56
N LYS A 52 8.50 5.91 -10.24
CA LYS A 52 7.14 6.22 -9.80
C LYS A 52 6.87 5.66 -8.39
N ASP A 53 7.22 4.39 -8.17
CA ASP A 53 7.01 3.72 -6.89
C ASP A 53 7.89 4.27 -5.78
N GLY A 54 9.18 4.51 -6.05
CA GLY A 54 10.12 5.12 -5.11
C GLY A 54 9.72 6.54 -4.71
N LEU A 55 9.37 7.39 -5.68
CA LEU A 55 8.89 8.75 -5.43
C LEU A 55 7.58 8.74 -4.64
N GLY A 56 6.67 7.81 -4.96
CA GLY A 56 5.42 7.64 -4.23
C GLY A 56 5.60 7.23 -2.77
N GLN A 57 6.55 6.33 -2.49
CA GLN A 57 6.89 5.94 -1.12
C GLN A 57 7.54 7.09 -0.35
N ALA A 58 8.46 7.82 -0.98
CA ALA A 58 9.06 9.01 -0.37
C ALA A 58 8.01 10.10 -0.06
N GLY A 59 7.09 10.36 -1.00
CA GLY A 59 5.97 11.28 -0.80
C GLY A 59 5.05 10.85 0.34
N THR A 60 4.75 9.54 0.43
CA THR A 60 4.00 8.98 1.56
C THR A 60 4.68 9.28 2.89
N LEU A 61 6.00 9.06 3.01
CA LEU A 61 6.74 9.30 4.26
C LEU A 61 6.68 10.77 4.68
N LEU A 62 6.82 11.69 3.72
CA LEU A 62 6.70 13.12 3.97
C LEU A 62 5.29 13.49 4.45
N MET A 63 4.25 13.05 3.74
CA MET A 63 2.85 13.33 4.10
C MET A 63 2.43 12.69 5.43
N ALA A 64 2.89 11.46 5.68
CA ALA A 64 2.62 10.72 6.91
C ALA A 64 3.14 11.47 8.15
N ARG A 65 4.30 12.12 8.04
CA ARG A 65 4.85 12.94 9.14
C ARG A 65 3.87 14.06 9.56
N PHE A 66 3.19 14.68 8.59
CA PHE A 66 2.23 15.75 8.87
C PHE A 66 0.89 15.21 9.40
N MET A 67 0.47 14.00 9.01
CA MET A 67 -0.77 13.38 9.48
C MET A 67 -0.64 12.63 10.83
N ALA A 68 0.57 12.20 11.20
CA ALA A 68 0.82 11.38 12.39
C ALA A 68 0.32 11.98 13.71
N GLN A 69 0.15 13.30 13.78
CA GLN A 69 -0.26 13.99 15.02
C GLN A 69 -1.79 14.12 15.20
N THR A 70 -2.62 13.59 14.28
CA THR A 70 -4.09 13.85 14.27
C THR A 70 -4.95 12.57 14.32
N PHE A 71 -4.36 11.40 14.51
CA PHE A 71 -5.09 10.12 14.44
C PHE A 71 -5.93 9.79 15.68
N ASP A 72 -5.81 10.56 16.77
CA ASP A 72 -6.53 10.31 18.02
C ASP A 72 -8.01 10.75 17.99
N ASP A 73 -8.44 11.44 16.92
CA ASP A 73 -9.83 11.87 16.73
C ASP A 73 -10.66 10.82 15.97
N ASN A 74 -11.78 10.33 16.54
CA ASN A 74 -12.83 9.55 15.86
C ASN A 74 -12.37 8.63 14.69
N ALA A 75 -12.02 7.37 15.01
CA ALA A 75 -11.57 6.37 14.04
C ALA A 75 -12.52 6.15 12.84
N ARG A 76 -13.84 6.33 13.02
CA ARG A 76 -14.81 6.22 11.92
C ARG A 76 -14.64 7.34 10.89
N GLY A 77 -14.38 8.57 11.35
CA GLY A 77 -14.14 9.72 10.46
C GLY A 77 -12.88 9.53 9.63
N TRP A 78 -11.79 9.08 10.26
CA TRP A 78 -10.55 8.78 9.54
C TRP A 78 -10.68 7.60 8.58
N TYR A 79 -11.47 6.59 8.90
CA TYR A 79 -11.73 5.48 7.98
C TYR A 79 -12.38 5.96 6.68
N ILE A 80 -13.40 6.83 6.78
CA ILE A 80 -14.06 7.43 5.62
C ILE A 80 -13.07 8.29 4.82
N ARG A 81 -12.28 9.13 5.49
CA ARG A 81 -11.25 9.97 4.82
C ARG A 81 -10.19 9.12 4.11
N GLY A 82 -9.71 8.04 4.75
CA GLY A 82 -8.76 7.11 4.16
C GLY A 82 -9.34 6.42 2.92
N THR A 83 -10.61 6.03 2.98
CA THR A 83 -11.32 5.45 1.83
C THR A 83 -11.48 6.45 0.69
N LEU A 84 -11.81 7.72 0.98
CA LEU A 84 -11.88 8.78 -0.03
C LEU A 84 -10.52 9.04 -0.66
N LEU A 85 -9.45 9.14 0.14
CA LEU A 85 -8.08 9.29 -0.35
C LEU A 85 -7.69 8.14 -1.28
N MET A 86 -8.06 6.89 -0.93
CA MET A 86 -7.81 5.72 -1.78
C MET A 86 -8.51 5.85 -3.15
N ASN A 87 -9.78 6.22 -3.15
CA ASN A 87 -10.55 6.37 -4.39
C ASN A 87 -10.01 7.51 -5.27
N ILE A 88 -9.62 8.65 -4.67
CA ILE A 88 -8.99 9.76 -5.39
C ILE A 88 -7.67 9.29 -6.01
N ALA A 89 -6.85 8.56 -5.26
CA ALA A 89 -5.58 8.06 -5.75
C ALA A 89 -5.74 7.09 -6.93
N ILE A 90 -6.71 6.17 -6.85
CA ILE A 90 -7.06 5.28 -7.95
C ILE A 90 -7.58 6.09 -9.15
N GLY A 91 -8.40 7.11 -8.93
CA GLY A 91 -8.86 8.01 -9.98
C GLY A 91 -7.72 8.74 -10.71
N ILE A 92 -6.70 9.19 -9.99
CA ILE A 92 -5.50 9.81 -10.58
C ILE A 92 -4.71 8.80 -11.41
N GLU A 93 -4.58 7.54 -10.96
CA GLU A 93 -3.94 6.49 -11.77
C GLU A 93 -4.72 6.20 -13.04
N ILE A 94 -6.04 6.07 -12.98
CA ILE A 94 -6.87 5.88 -14.17
C ILE A 94 -6.74 7.10 -15.10
N ALA A 95 -6.60 8.30 -14.55
CA ALA A 95 -6.40 9.50 -15.35
C ALA A 95 -5.06 9.53 -16.11
N THR A 96 -4.05 8.76 -15.69
CA THR A 96 -2.76 8.69 -16.41
C THR A 96 -2.92 8.18 -17.85
N CYS A 97 -3.97 7.41 -18.14
CA CYS A 97 -4.31 6.94 -19.48
C CYS A 97 -4.52 8.10 -20.48
N PHE A 98 -5.03 9.24 -20.00
CA PHE A 98 -5.33 10.41 -20.84
C PHE A 98 -4.15 11.37 -20.97
N ALA A 99 -3.11 11.21 -20.14
CA ALA A 99 -1.96 12.12 -20.08
C ALA A 99 -0.66 11.34 -19.82
N PRO A 100 -0.24 10.43 -20.73
CA PRO A 100 0.91 9.55 -20.53
C PRO A 100 2.22 10.31 -20.35
N GLU A 101 2.34 11.54 -20.88
CA GLU A 101 3.51 12.41 -20.71
C GLU A 101 3.77 12.79 -19.24
N TYR A 102 2.72 12.83 -18.41
CA TYR A 102 2.82 13.15 -16.98
C TYR A 102 2.80 11.91 -16.08
N PHE A 103 2.96 10.71 -16.67
CA PHE A 103 2.86 9.43 -15.97
C PHE A 103 3.66 9.39 -14.67
N LEU A 104 4.92 9.86 -14.71
CA LEU A 104 5.80 9.80 -13.54
C LEU A 104 5.27 10.66 -12.39
N PHE A 105 4.87 11.90 -12.69
CA PHE A 105 4.37 12.84 -11.68
C PHE A 105 3.01 12.40 -11.12
N MET A 106 2.05 12.13 -12.00
CA MET A 106 0.71 11.69 -11.61
C MET A 106 0.75 10.35 -10.88
N GLY A 107 1.54 9.40 -11.38
CA GLY A 107 1.67 8.07 -10.80
C GLY A 107 2.38 8.08 -9.44
N ALA A 108 3.36 8.96 -9.24
CA ALA A 108 4.02 9.14 -7.94
C ALA A 108 3.09 9.85 -6.94
N ALA A 109 2.35 10.87 -7.37
CA ALA A 109 1.35 11.55 -6.55
C ALA A 109 0.25 10.57 -6.10
N ALA A 110 -0.27 9.76 -7.04
CA ALA A 110 -1.26 8.73 -6.73
C ALA A 110 -0.71 7.69 -5.73
N ASN A 111 0.50 7.18 -5.94
CA ASN A 111 1.10 6.26 -4.98
C ASN A 111 1.31 6.87 -3.60
N SER A 112 1.65 8.16 -3.52
CA SER A 112 1.79 8.88 -2.25
C SER A 112 0.46 8.91 -1.49
N LEU A 113 -0.63 9.22 -2.20
CA LEU A 113 -1.98 9.23 -1.64
C LEU A 113 -2.46 7.83 -1.25
N LYS A 114 -2.15 6.80 -2.04
CA LYS A 114 -2.43 5.40 -1.68
C LYS A 114 -1.69 5.00 -0.41
N GLY A 115 -0.40 5.32 -0.31
CA GLY A 115 0.39 5.02 0.88
C GLY A 115 -0.19 5.69 2.14
N LEU A 116 -0.64 6.95 2.01
CA LEU A 116 -1.30 7.68 3.08
C LEU A 116 -2.67 7.09 3.45
N ALA A 117 -3.45 6.68 2.45
CA ALA A 117 -4.71 5.99 2.65
C ALA A 117 -4.50 4.65 3.38
N TRP A 118 -3.52 3.85 2.96
CA TRP A 118 -3.15 2.59 3.62
C TRP A 118 -2.71 2.80 5.06
N LEU A 119 -1.91 3.83 5.34
CA LEU A 119 -1.51 4.19 6.70
C LEU A 119 -2.75 4.50 7.57
N THR A 120 -3.66 5.32 7.04
CA THR A 120 -4.89 5.74 7.74
C THR A 120 -5.84 4.58 7.99
N LEU A 121 -6.09 3.77 6.96
CA LEU A 121 -6.94 2.60 7.02
C LEU A 121 -6.34 1.53 7.95
N GLY A 122 -5.03 1.29 7.87
CA GLY A 122 -4.33 0.36 8.76
C GLY A 122 -4.43 0.76 10.23
N ALA A 123 -4.24 2.06 10.53
CA ALA A 123 -4.38 2.57 11.90
C ALA A 123 -5.82 2.47 12.42
N THR A 124 -6.81 2.86 11.62
CA THR A 124 -8.23 2.82 12.00
C THR A 124 -8.78 1.39 12.11
N CYS A 125 -8.41 0.48 11.20
CA CYS A 125 -8.73 -0.94 11.29
C CYS A 125 -8.10 -1.57 12.53
N SER A 126 -6.88 -1.18 12.90
CA SER A 126 -6.26 -1.62 14.15
C SER A 126 -7.08 -1.17 15.36
N ALA A 127 -7.56 0.08 15.37
CA ALA A 127 -8.47 0.59 16.40
C ALA A 127 -9.81 -0.18 16.46
N PHE A 128 -10.43 -0.48 15.32
CA PHE A 128 -11.65 -1.29 15.27
C PHE A 128 -11.42 -2.71 15.78
N ASN A 129 -10.34 -3.36 15.37
CA ASN A 129 -10.01 -4.71 15.84
C ASN A 129 -9.78 -4.75 17.36
N MET A 130 -9.15 -3.72 17.92
CA MET A 130 -9.00 -3.59 19.38
C MET A 130 -10.34 -3.50 20.11
N ALA A 131 -11.37 -2.86 19.53
CA ALA A 131 -12.70 -2.78 20.13
C ALA A 131 -13.40 -4.15 20.26
N PHE A 132 -13.02 -5.15 19.44
CA PHE A 132 -13.58 -6.50 19.48
C PHE A 132 -12.75 -7.49 20.30
N GLN A 133 -11.61 -7.06 20.87
CA GLN A 133 -10.70 -7.91 21.62
C GLN A 133 -11.34 -8.47 22.89
N LYS A 134 -11.13 -9.77 23.12
CA LYS A 134 -11.48 -10.47 24.38
C LYS A 134 -10.29 -11.30 24.83
N LYS A 135 -9.89 -11.19 26.11
CA LYS A 135 -8.78 -11.99 26.68
C LYS A 135 -7.47 -11.91 25.87
N SER A 136 -7.09 -10.71 25.42
CA SER A 136 -5.83 -10.47 24.69
C SER A 136 -5.66 -11.19 23.35
N ASN A 137 -6.75 -11.57 22.69
CA ASN A 137 -6.76 -12.30 21.41
C ASN A 137 -6.67 -11.40 20.14
N ILE A 138 -5.99 -10.25 20.21
CA ILE A 138 -5.96 -9.29 19.10
C ILE A 138 -5.38 -9.86 17.80
N ALA A 139 -4.40 -10.75 17.91
CA ALA A 139 -3.78 -11.42 16.76
C ALA A 139 -4.78 -12.29 16.00
N ASP A 140 -5.63 -13.05 16.71
CA ASP A 140 -6.67 -13.90 16.10
C ASP A 140 -7.73 -13.07 15.40
N ILE A 141 -8.13 -11.93 16.00
CA ILE A 141 -9.09 -11.01 15.41
C ILE A 141 -8.52 -10.40 14.13
N TYR A 142 -7.25 -9.96 14.18
CA TYR A 142 -6.56 -9.43 13.02
C TYR A 142 -6.48 -10.47 11.88
N ALA A 143 -6.14 -11.72 12.21
CA ALA A 143 -6.09 -12.82 11.24
C ALA A 143 -7.46 -13.05 10.58
N ARG A 144 -8.54 -13.15 11.39
CA ARG A 144 -9.92 -13.32 10.88
C ARG A 144 -10.38 -12.16 10.02
N SER A 145 -10.13 -10.93 10.46
CA SER A 145 -10.45 -9.71 9.71
C SER A 145 -9.74 -9.70 8.36
N THR A 146 -8.45 -10.06 8.34
CA THR A 146 -7.65 -10.16 7.11
C THR A 146 -8.21 -11.23 6.17
N THR A 147 -8.56 -12.42 6.67
CA THR A 147 -9.17 -13.47 5.84
C THR A 147 -10.49 -13.00 5.22
N GLN A 148 -11.36 -12.35 6.00
CA GLN A 148 -12.61 -11.80 5.48
C GLN A 148 -12.37 -10.74 4.39
N SER A 149 -11.41 -9.83 4.59
CA SER A 149 -11.04 -8.84 3.59
C SER A 149 -10.52 -9.49 2.30
N ILE A 150 -9.71 -10.55 2.40
CA ILE A 150 -9.23 -11.31 1.23
C ILE A 150 -10.40 -11.98 0.50
N THR A 151 -11.33 -12.61 1.22
CA THR A 151 -12.52 -13.23 0.60
C THR A 151 -13.35 -12.20 -0.16
N VAL A 152 -13.60 -11.04 0.44
CA VAL A 152 -14.35 -9.95 -0.22
C VAL A 152 -13.58 -9.39 -1.42
N SER A 153 -12.26 -9.20 -1.28
CA SER A 153 -11.41 -8.77 -2.40
C SER A 153 -11.44 -9.77 -3.55
N LEU A 154 -11.40 -11.07 -3.26
CA LEU A 154 -11.45 -12.13 -4.27
C LEU A 154 -12.76 -12.08 -5.07
N LEU A 155 -13.89 -11.92 -4.38
CA LEU A 155 -15.19 -11.74 -5.02
C LEU A 155 -15.21 -10.49 -5.91
N GLY A 156 -14.66 -9.38 -5.43
CA GLY A 156 -14.57 -8.13 -6.20
C GLY A 156 -13.71 -8.27 -7.46
N THR A 157 -12.54 -8.90 -7.35
CA THR A 157 -11.68 -9.16 -8.52
C THR A 157 -12.31 -10.12 -9.51
N GLY A 158 -13.01 -11.16 -9.01
CA GLY A 158 -13.72 -12.11 -9.86
C GLY A 158 -14.88 -11.47 -10.62
N ALA A 159 -15.59 -10.51 -10.01
CA ALA A 159 -16.69 -9.81 -10.66
C ALA A 159 -16.27 -8.91 -11.84
N VAL A 160 -15.03 -8.43 -11.87
CA VAL A 160 -14.48 -7.63 -12.99
C VAL A 160 -13.86 -8.53 -14.07
N ALA A 161 -13.47 -9.76 -13.73
CA ALA A 161 -12.85 -10.71 -14.64
C ALA A 161 -13.85 -11.56 -15.44
N LEU A 162 -15.14 -11.54 -15.08
CA LEU A 162 -16.26 -12.17 -15.78
C LEU A 162 -17.00 -11.15 -16.64
#